data_AF-A0A837IB23-F1
#
_entry.id   AF-A0A837IB23-F1
#
_cell.length_a   1.000
_cell.length_b   1.000
_cell.length_c   1.000
_cell.angle_alpha   90.00
_cell.angle_beta   90.00
_cell.angle_gamma   90.00
#
_symmetry.space_group_name_H-M   'P 1'
#
loop_
_entity.id
_entity.type
_entity.pdbx_description
1 polymer ?
#
loop_
_entity_poly.entity_id
_entity_poly.type
_entity_poly.pdbx_seq_one_letter_code
_entity_poly.pdbx_strand_id
1 'polypeptide(L)' 'WRGVGCAISTAAASMLSEKIVGMNREDLEKFGEAGIVEMLGGEVNVGRMKCATLAYRGLLKIFNNE' A
#
# COMPACT_ATOMS: atom_id res chain seq x y z
N TRP A 1 12.31 -0.48 2.71
CA TRP A 1 11.46 -0.32 3.91
C TRP A 1 11.84 -1.38 4.92
N ARG A 2 11.45 -1.23 6.20
CA ARG A 2 11.52 -2.31 7.20
C ARG A 2 10.22 -2.30 8.01
N GLY A 3 9.74 -3.47 8.40
CA GLY A 3 8.50 -3.61 9.14
C GLY A 3 8.28 -5.04 9.62
N VAL A 4 7.36 -5.22 10.56
CA VAL A 4 6.90 -6.52 11.07
C VAL A 4 5.40 -6.61 10.83
N GLY A 5 4.96 -7.71 10.24
CA GLY A 5 3.55 -7.92 9.94
C GLY A 5 3.28 -9.30 9.36
N CYS A 6 2.05 -9.53 8.91
CA CYS A 6 1.68 -10.78 8.25
C CYS A 6 2.24 -10.85 6.82
N ALA A 7 2.07 -12.00 6.17
CA ALA A 7 2.51 -12.20 4.79
C ALA A 7 1.89 -11.17 3.83
N ILE A 8 0.60 -10.84 4.00
CA ILE A 8 -0.09 -9.86 3.15
C ILE A 8 0.52 -8.46 3.30
N SER A 9 0.72 -7.97 4.52
CA SER A 9 1.29 -6.64 4.72
C SER A 9 2.74 -6.55 4.24
N THR A 10 3.50 -7.64 4.38
CA THR A 10 4.88 -7.74 3.91
C THR A 10 4.94 -7.72 2.38
N ALA A 11 4.09 -8.52 1.72
CA ALA A 11 3.99 -8.55 0.26
C ALA A 11 3.52 -7.20 -0.30
N ALA A 12 2.46 -6.62 0.28
CA ALA A 12 1.96 -5.31 -0.12
C ALA A 12 3.02 -4.22 0.01
N ALA A 13 3.77 -4.19 1.12
CA ALA A 13 4.87 -3.25 1.31
C ALA A 13 6.00 -3.46 0.30
N SER A 14 6.36 -4.72 0.00
CA SER A 14 7.39 -5.06 -0.99
C SER A 14 7.01 -4.53 -2.37
N MET A 15 5.85 -4.93 -2.87
CA MET A 15 5.38 -4.56 -4.21
C MET A 15 5.14 -3.04 -4.32
N LEU A 16 4.54 -2.43 -3.28
CA LEU A 16 4.33 -0.98 -3.27
C LEU A 16 5.66 -0.22 -3.33
N SER A 17 6.69 -0.67 -2.61
CA SER A 17 7.98 0.03 -2.58
C SER A 17 8.69 0.09 -3.93
N GLU A 18 8.47 -0.91 -4.78
CA GLU A 18 8.95 -0.90 -6.17
C GLU A 18 8.04 -0.06 -7.06
N LYS A 19 6.71 -0.18 -6.88
CA LYS A 19 5.71 0.50 -7.71
C LYS A 19 5.77 2.03 -7.62
N ILE A 20 6.03 2.59 -6.44
CA ILE A 20 5.98 4.04 -6.20
C ILE A 20 7.20 4.80 -6.74
N VAL A 21 8.25 4.12 -7.19
CA VAL A 21 9.44 4.78 -7.72
C VAL A 21 9.08 5.58 -8.97
N GLY A 22 9.27 6.90 -8.92
CA GLY A 22 8.94 7.81 -10.01
C GLY A 22 7.48 8.27 -10.05
N MET A 23 6.61 7.77 -9.15
CA MET A 23 5.26 8.30 -8.99
C MET A 23 5.27 9.61 -8.21
N ASN A 24 4.44 10.57 -8.61
CA ASN A 24 4.19 11.77 -7.82
C ASN A 24 3.04 11.55 -6.81
N ARG A 25 2.73 12.56 -6.00
CA ARG A 25 1.65 12.50 -5.00
C ARG A 25 0.28 12.24 -5.63
N GLU A 26 -0.06 12.94 -6.71
CA GLU A 26 -1.36 12.80 -7.37
C GLU A 26 -1.54 11.41 -7.97
N ASP A 27 -0.48 10.83 -8.54
CA ASP A 27 -0.47 9.47 -9.06
C ASP A 27 -0.70 8.46 -7.94
N LEU A 28 -0.06 8.68 -6.78
CA LEU A 28 -0.23 7.84 -5.60
C LEU A 28 -1.66 7.91 -5.05
N GLU A 29 -2.25 9.10 -4.97
CA GLU A 29 -3.63 9.30 -4.52
C GLU A 29 -4.64 8.65 -5.49
N LYS A 30 -4.40 8.75 -6.81
CA LYS A 30 -5.21 8.08 -7.85
C LYS A 30 -5.07 6.56 -7.81
N PHE A 31 -3.88 6.04 -7.48
CA PHE A 31 -3.66 4.60 -7.34
C PHE A 31 -4.52 4.01 -6.22
N GLY A 32 -4.59 4.68 -5.07
CA GLY A 32 -5.59 4.39 -4.04
C GLY A 32 -5.49 2.99 -3.40
N GLU A 33 -6.45 2.69 -2.54
CA GLU A 33 -6.54 1.35 -1.92
C GLU A 33 -6.95 0.27 -2.92
N ALA A 34 -7.71 0.62 -3.96
CA ALA A 34 -8.10 -0.31 -5.01
C ALA A 34 -6.88 -0.79 -5.82
N GLY A 35 -5.94 0.10 -6.14
CA GLY A 35 -4.70 -0.27 -6.83
C GLY A 35 -3.84 -1.24 -6.01
N ILE A 36 -3.84 -1.11 -4.67
CA ILE A 36 -3.17 -2.06 -3.78
C ILE A 36 -3.81 -3.45 -3.87
N VAL A 37 -5.14 -3.53 -3.86
CA VAL A 37 -5.88 -4.79 -3.96
C VAL A 37 -5.62 -5.46 -5.31
N GLU A 38 -5.69 -4.68 -6.39
CA GLU A 38 -5.40 -5.18 -7.74
C GLU A 38 -3.96 -5.70 -7.85
N MET A 39 -2.99 -4.97 -7.29
CA MET A 39 -1.58 -5.37 -7.26
C MET A 39 -1.37 -6.70 -6.52
N LEU A 40 -2.19 -7.01 -5.52
CA LEU A 40 -2.14 -8.29 -4.77
C LEU A 40 -2.91 -9.42 -5.46
N GLY A 41 -3.49 -9.18 -6.64
CA GLY A 41 -4.25 -10.17 -7.41
C GLY A 41 -5.77 -10.01 -7.35
N GLY A 42 -6.28 -8.82 -6.96
CA GLY A 42 -7.70 -8.44 -7.09
C GLY A 42 -8.64 -8.98 -6.01
N GLU A 43 -8.28 -10.06 -5.32
CA GLU A 43 -9.11 -10.67 -4.27
C GLU A 43 -8.43 -10.62 -2.90
N VAL A 44 -8.83 -9.67 -2.06
CA VAL A 44 -8.41 -9.60 -0.65
C VAL A 44 -9.64 -9.70 0.25
N ASN A 45 -9.61 -10.63 1.21
CA ASN A 45 -10.68 -10.75 2.20
C ASN A 45 -10.83 -9.43 2.98
N VAL A 46 -12.08 -8.99 3.19
CA VAL A 46 -12.44 -7.77 3.92
C VAL A 46 -11.74 -7.67 5.30
N GLY A 47 -11.60 -8.79 6.02
CA GLY A 47 -10.90 -8.85 7.30
C GLY A 47 -9.38 -8.62 7.22
N ARG A 48 -8.79 -8.66 6.03
CA ARG A 48 -7.37 -8.42 5.75
C ARG A 48 -7.10 -7.10 5.01
N MET A 49 -8.13 -6.31 4.71
CA MET A 49 -7.98 -5.03 4.00
C MET A 49 -7.00 -4.08 4.69
N LYS A 50 -7.07 -3.95 6.01
CA LYS A 50 -6.12 -3.11 6.76
C LYS A 50 -4.67 -3.58 6.65
N CYS A 51 -4.44 -4.89 6.49
CA CYS A 51 -3.10 -5.43 6.29
C CYS A 51 -2.60 -5.13 4.88
N ALA A 52 -3.46 -5.30 3.87
CA ALA A 52 -3.14 -4.98 2.48
C ALA A 52 -2.81 -3.50 2.30
N THR A 53 -3.60 -2.60 2.87
CA THR A 53 -3.45 -1.14 2.67
C THR A 53 -2.53 -0.45 3.68
N LEU A 54 -1.92 -1.20 4.60
CA LEU A 54 -1.13 -0.63 5.70
C LEU A 54 0.03 0.25 5.21
N ALA A 55 0.83 -0.27 4.28
CA ALA A 55 1.99 0.44 3.76
C ALA A 55 1.59 1.71 2.99
N TYR A 56 0.52 1.62 2.19
CA TYR A 56 -0.04 2.75 1.45
C TYR A 56 -0.50 3.88 2.36
N ARG A 57 -1.28 3.55 3.40
CA ARG A 57 -1.72 4.54 4.40
C ARG A 57 -0.56 5.15 5.17
N GLY A 58 0.45 4.35 5.51
CA GLY A 58 1.68 4.84 6.12
C GLY A 58 2.41 5.86 5.24
N LEU A 59 2.50 5.61 3.94
CA LEU A 59 3.08 6.52 2.97
C LEU A 59 2.29 7.83 2.86
N LEU A 60 0.96 7.78 2.80
CA LEU A 60 0.11 8.97 2.75
C LEU A 60 0.29 9.89 3.97
N LYS A 61 0.53 9.32 5.15
CA LYS A 61 0.78 10.11 6.37
C LYS A 61 2.02 11.00 6.26
N ILE A 62 3.04 10.60 5.49
CA ILE A 62 4.25 11.40 5.29
C ILE A 62 3.91 12.75 4.64
N PHE A 63 2.90 12.79 3.77
CA PHE A 63 2.48 14.01 3.08
C PHE A 63 1.52 14.89 3.89
N ASN A 64 0.96 14.36 4.98
CA ASN A 64 -0.09 15.00 5.74
C ASN A 64 0.37 15.50 7.13
N ASN A 65 1.68 15.42 7.45
CA ASN A 65 2.33 15.92 8.68
C ASN A 65 1.36 16.42 9.77
N GLU A 66 0.86 15.47 10.56
CA GLU A 66 0.40 15.68 11.94
C GLU A 66 1.39 14.99 12.88
#